data_AF-M6V9N2-F1
#
_entry.id   AF-M6V9N2-F1
#
_cell.length_a   1.000
_cell.length_b   1.000
_cell.length_c   1.000
_cell.angle_alpha   90.00
_cell.angle_beta   90.00
_cell.angle_gamma   90.00
#
_symmetry.space_group_name_H-M   'P 1'
#
loop_
_entity.id
_entity.type
_entity.pdbx_description
1 polymer ?
#
loop_
_entity_poly.entity_id
_entity_poly.type
_entity_poly.pdbx_seq_one_letter_code
_entity_poly.pdbx_strand_id
1 'polypeptide(L)'
;MIKTGFLILSLILNLFFALIVLYMMVDGYPERQNGPLGVLKQDLIIGKFNQKGRLFRLPKGIVVRDASAVGADYFEPHRFKIIVTSNREDLVDYDIAEKDLSDFNDEFYSAK
;
A
#
# COMPACT_ATOMS: atom_id res chain seq x y z
N MET A 1 -48.13 17.66 -12.16
CA MET A 1 -47.80 16.62 -11.15
C MET A 1 -46.68 15.69 -11.63
N ILE A 2 -46.80 15.03 -12.78
CA ILE A 2 -45.78 14.09 -13.30
C ILE A 2 -44.38 14.74 -13.47
N LYS A 3 -44.31 15.94 -14.05
CA LYS A 3 -43.05 16.68 -14.25
C LYS A 3 -42.34 17.04 -12.94
N THR A 4 -43.10 17.40 -11.91
CA THR A 4 -42.57 17.74 -10.58
C THR A 4 -41.98 16.50 -9.90
N GLY A 5 -42.63 15.34 -10.05
CA GLY A 5 -42.10 14.06 -9.57
C GLY A 5 -40.78 13.67 -10.22
N PHE A 6 -40.67 13.82 -11.55
CA PHE A 6 -39.40 13.56 -12.26
C PHE A 6 -38.26 14.49 -11.84
N LEU A 7 -38.56 15.75 -11.54
CA LEU A 7 -37.56 16.72 -11.11
C LEU A 7 -37.03 16.39 -9.71
N ILE A 8 -37.92 16.03 -8.79
CA ILE A 8 -37.54 15.58 -7.43
C ILE A 8 -36.70 14.31 -7.50
N LEU A 9 -37.11 13.33 -8.33
CA LEU A 9 -36.36 12.09 -8.52
C LEU A 9 -34.94 12.37 -9.07
N SER A 10 -34.82 13.28 -10.04
CA SER A 10 -33.53 13.67 -10.61
C SER A 10 -32.59 14.31 -9.58
N LEU A 11 -33.11 15.19 -8.72
CA LEU A 11 -32.33 15.81 -7.63
C LEU A 11 -31.81 14.78 -6.63
N ILE A 12 -32.69 13.86 -6.19
CA ILE A 12 -32.32 12.81 -5.23
C ILE A 12 -31.25 11.89 -5.82
N LEU A 13 -31.42 11.49 -7.08
CA LEU A 13 -30.49 10.58 -7.74
C LEU A 13 -29.09 11.21 -7.92
N ASN A 14 -29.04 12.50 -8.28
CA ASN A 14 -27.76 13.22 -8.38
C ASN A 14 -27.07 13.37 -7.04
N LEU A 15 -27.81 13.69 -5.97
CA LEU A 15 -27.26 13.77 -4.62
C LEU A 15 -26.71 12.41 -4.18
N PHE A 16 -27.45 11.33 -4.44
CA PHE A 16 -27.02 9.97 -4.13
C PHE A 16 -25.74 9.59 -4.86
N PHE A 17 -25.64 9.88 -6.17
CA PHE A 17 -24.41 9.63 -6.93
C PHE A 17 -23.24 10.48 -6.45
N ALA A 18 -23.45 11.76 -6.11
CA ALA A 18 -22.41 12.62 -5.56
C ALA A 18 -21.89 12.08 -4.21
N LEU A 19 -22.77 11.57 -3.36
CA LEU A 19 -22.40 10.95 -2.09
C LEU A 19 -21.66 9.62 -2.29
N ILE A 20 -22.05 8.80 -3.28
CA ILE A 20 -21.31 7.58 -3.63
C ILE A 20 -19.91 7.93 -4.12
N VAL A 21 -19.78 8.91 -5.01
CA VAL A 21 -18.47 9.33 -5.53
C VAL A 21 -17.60 9.88 -4.41
N LEU A 22 -18.17 10.72 -3.52
CA LEU A 22 -17.45 11.23 -2.35
C LEU A 22 -17.05 10.09 -1.40
N TYR A 23 -17.95 9.14 -1.15
CA TYR A 23 -17.67 7.95 -0.36
C TYR A 23 -16.55 7.14 -0.99
N MET A 24 -16.58 6.83 -2.29
CA MET A 24 -15.51 6.12 -3.00
C MET A 24 -14.18 6.91 -3.00
N MET A 25 -14.23 8.24 -3.02
CA MET A 25 -13.04 9.08 -2.90
C MET A 25 -12.41 9.01 -1.51
N VAL A 26 -13.23 8.93 -0.46
CA VAL A 26 -12.79 8.87 0.95
C VAL A 26 -12.42 7.45 1.36
N ASP A 27 -13.17 6.45 0.89
CA ASP A 27 -12.99 5.03 1.18
C ASP A 27 -11.82 4.44 0.37
N GLY A 28 -11.48 5.05 -0.77
CA GLY A 28 -10.53 4.44 -1.72
C GLY A 28 -11.06 3.09 -2.20
N TYR A 29 -10.31 2.40 -3.05
CA TYR A 29 -10.57 0.97 -3.24
C TYR A 29 -10.48 0.24 -1.89
N PRO A 30 -11.16 -0.91 -1.69
CA PRO A 30 -10.92 -1.81 -0.56
C PRO A 30 -9.56 -2.51 -0.73
N GLU A 31 -8.51 -1.72 -0.92
CA GLU A 31 -7.11 -2.09 -0.87
C GLU A 31 -6.65 -1.66 0.52
N ARG A 32 -6.03 -2.57 1.29
CA ARG A 32 -5.65 -2.29 2.68
C ARG A 32 -4.76 -1.05 2.72
N GLN A 33 -5.28 0.04 3.29
CA GLN A 33 -4.48 1.23 3.62
C GLN A 33 -3.25 0.76 4.39
N ASN A 34 -2.05 1.05 3.85
CA ASN A 34 -0.78 0.59 4.41
C ASN A 34 -0.75 -0.94 4.59
N GLY A 35 -0.52 -1.67 3.51
CA GLY A 35 -0.48 -3.14 3.47
C GLY A 35 0.30 -3.79 4.60
N PRO A 36 0.07 -5.09 4.86
CA PRO A 36 0.65 -5.77 6.01
C PRO A 36 2.17 -5.58 6.04
N LEU A 37 2.67 -5.25 7.23
CA LEU A 37 4.09 -5.29 7.52
C LEU A 37 4.51 -6.74 7.73
N GLY A 38 5.70 -7.07 7.27
CA GLY A 38 6.31 -8.36 7.49
C GLY A 38 7.82 -8.24 7.60
N VAL A 39 8.50 -9.34 7.91
CA VAL A 39 9.96 -9.39 8.04
C VAL A 39 10.55 -10.34 7.02
N LEU A 40 11.61 -9.89 6.37
CA LEU A 40 12.34 -10.70 5.41
C LEU A 40 12.98 -11.93 6.11
N LYS A 41 12.59 -13.15 5.72
CA LYS A 41 13.06 -14.40 6.37
C LYS A 41 14.51 -14.76 6.03
N GLN A 42 14.97 -14.33 4.86
CA GLN A 42 16.25 -14.72 4.28
C GLN A 42 16.91 -13.54 3.58
N ASP A 43 18.22 -13.60 3.44
CA ASP A 43 18.94 -12.54 2.75
C ASP A 43 18.57 -12.49 1.28
N LEU A 44 18.21 -11.30 0.79
CA LEU A 44 17.96 -11.09 -0.62
C LEU A 44 19.24 -10.62 -1.29
N ILE A 45 19.79 -11.43 -2.20
CA ILE A 45 20.92 -11.05 -3.02
C ILE A 45 20.37 -10.39 -4.29
N ILE A 46 20.59 -9.09 -4.42
CA ILE A 46 20.18 -8.34 -5.61
C ILE A 46 21.34 -8.38 -6.60
N GLY A 47 21.09 -9.06 -7.73
CA GLY A 47 22.00 -9.12 -8.86
C GLY A 47 21.67 -8.06 -9.90
N LYS A 48 22.62 -7.77 -10.78
CA LYS A 48 22.38 -6.91 -11.94
C LYS A 48 21.70 -7.73 -13.04
N PHE A 49 20.56 -7.26 -13.54
CA PHE A 49 19.80 -7.99 -14.54
C PHE A 49 20.68 -8.28 -15.76
N ASN A 50 20.72 -9.54 -16.20
CA ASN A 50 21.50 -10.00 -17.35
C ASN A 50 23.04 -9.89 -17.22
N GLN A 51 23.61 -9.72 -16.01
CA GLN A 51 25.05 -9.70 -15.78
C GLN A 51 25.44 -10.59 -14.59
N LYS A 52 26.62 -11.24 -14.66
CA LYS A 52 27.21 -11.92 -13.50
C LYS A 52 27.82 -10.88 -12.57
N GLY A 53 27.05 -10.43 -11.58
CA GLY A 53 27.52 -9.49 -10.56
C GLY A 53 26.48 -9.29 -9.46
N ARG A 54 26.94 -9.33 -8.19
CA ARG A 54 26.13 -8.97 -7.01
C ARG A 54 26.21 -7.46 -6.82
N LEU A 55 25.06 -6.80 -6.71
CA LEU A 55 24.95 -5.35 -6.56
C LEU A 55 24.98 -4.98 -5.08
N PHE A 56 24.05 -5.54 -4.32
CA PHE A 56 24.00 -5.42 -2.86
C PHE A 56 23.18 -6.57 -2.26
N ARG A 57 23.22 -6.69 -0.93
CA ARG A 57 22.47 -7.68 -0.15
C ARG A 57 21.53 -6.94 0.78
N LEU A 58 20.25 -7.30 0.74
CA LEU A 58 19.30 -6.93 1.78
C LEU A 58 19.36 -8.02 2.87
N PRO A 59 19.79 -7.69 4.09
CA PRO A 59 19.84 -8.65 5.17
C PRO A 59 18.43 -9.15 5.55
N LYS A 60 18.34 -10.41 5.96
CA LYS A 60 17.15 -10.91 6.66
C LYS A 60 16.87 -10.08 7.92
N GLY A 61 15.62 -10.04 8.37
CA GLY A 61 15.22 -9.24 9.53
C GLY A 61 14.77 -7.81 9.19
N ILE A 62 14.94 -7.36 7.95
CA ILE A 62 14.39 -6.07 7.52
C ILE A 62 12.86 -6.16 7.48
N VAL A 63 12.21 -5.14 8.05
CA VAL A 63 10.77 -4.92 7.94
C VAL A 63 10.45 -4.43 6.53
N VAL A 64 9.52 -5.11 5.87
CA VAL A 64 9.04 -4.82 4.52
C VAL A 64 7.53 -4.65 4.56
N ARG A 65 7.01 -3.91 3.58
CA ARG A 65 5.59 -3.70 3.40
C ARG A 65 5.14 -4.34 2.09
N ASP A 66 3.96 -4.93 2.08
CA ASP A 66 3.34 -5.40 0.85
C ASP A 66 3.21 -4.23 -0.15
N ALA A 67 3.88 -4.36 -1.29
CA ALA A 67 3.93 -3.33 -2.33
C ALA A 67 2.65 -3.24 -3.16
N SER A 68 1.76 -4.23 -3.07
CA SER A 68 0.45 -4.20 -3.73
C SER A 68 -0.55 -3.29 -3.01
N ALA A 69 -0.25 -2.89 -1.77
CA ALA A 69 -1.08 -1.97 -1.02
C ALA A 69 -0.83 -0.53 -1.46
N VAL A 70 -1.93 0.17 -1.76
CA VAL A 70 -1.93 1.58 -2.14
C VAL A 70 -2.54 2.37 -0.98
N GLY A 71 -1.96 3.53 -0.65
CA GLY A 71 -2.37 4.32 0.51
C GLY A 71 -2.05 5.81 0.34
N ALA A 72 -1.93 6.54 1.45
CA ALA A 72 -1.64 7.98 1.49
C ALA A 72 -0.27 8.39 0.88
N ASP A 73 0.44 7.47 0.23
CA ASP A 73 1.62 7.70 -0.61
C ASP A 73 1.41 8.79 -1.68
N TYR A 74 0.17 9.16 -2.00
CA TYR A 74 -0.15 10.35 -2.81
C TYR A 74 0.48 11.64 -2.26
N PHE A 75 0.72 11.72 -0.95
CA PHE A 75 1.33 12.91 -0.31
C PHE A 75 2.86 12.91 -0.35
N GLU A 76 3.50 11.81 -0.78
CA GLU A 76 4.96 11.70 -0.83
C GLU A 76 5.48 11.11 -2.17
N PRO A 77 5.27 11.83 -3.28
CA PRO A 77 5.59 11.34 -4.63
C PRO A 77 7.10 11.15 -4.90
N HIS A 78 7.98 11.60 -4.00
CA HIS A 78 9.44 11.59 -4.19
C HIS A 78 10.18 10.62 -3.26
N ARG A 79 9.46 9.75 -2.55
CA ARG A 79 10.07 8.70 -1.71
C ARG A 79 10.65 7.60 -2.61
N PHE A 80 11.95 7.32 -2.50
CA PHE A 80 12.53 6.19 -3.23
C PHE A 80 12.01 4.88 -2.63
N LYS A 81 11.60 3.93 -3.47
CA LYS A 81 11.11 2.61 -3.05
C LYS A 81 11.89 1.51 -3.76
N ILE A 82 12.27 0.49 -3.01
CA ILE A 82 12.80 -0.75 -3.57
C ILE A 82 11.65 -1.75 -3.59
N ILE A 83 11.08 -2.00 -4.76
CA ILE A 83 10.02 -2.99 -4.94
C ILE A 83 10.66 -4.30 -5.38
N VAL A 84 10.43 -5.36 -4.61
CA VAL A 84 10.92 -6.70 -4.88
C VAL A 84 9.75 -7.57 -5.30
N THR A 85 9.71 -7.96 -6.57
CA THR A 85 8.74 -8.94 -7.07
C THR A 85 9.37 -10.33 -7.03
N SER A 86 8.69 -11.29 -6.39
CA SER A 86 9.16 -12.66 -6.30
C SER A 86 7.99 -13.64 -6.35
N ASN A 87 8.20 -14.80 -6.96
CA ASN A 87 7.25 -15.91 -6.94
C ASN A 87 7.43 -16.81 -5.69
N ARG A 88 8.32 -16.41 -4.78
CA ARG A 88 8.62 -17.15 -3.55
C ARG A 88 7.68 -16.72 -2.43
N GLU A 89 6.77 -17.62 -2.05
CA GLU A 89 5.84 -17.40 -0.94
C GLU A 89 6.53 -17.36 0.43
N ASP A 90 7.71 -17.98 0.55
CA ASP A 90 8.49 -18.10 1.79
C ASP A 90 9.43 -16.91 2.06
N LEU A 91 9.32 -15.83 1.29
CA LEU A 91 10.28 -14.73 1.35
C LEU A 91 10.09 -13.82 2.56
N VAL A 92 8.84 -13.59 2.97
CA VAL A 92 8.44 -12.65 4.02
C VAL A 92 7.60 -13.35 5.06
N ASP A 93 7.83 -13.06 6.34
CA ASP A 93 6.95 -13.43 7.44
C ASP A 93 5.95 -12.32 7.69
N TYR A 94 4.67 -12.57 7.47
CA TYR A 94 3.60 -11.63 7.81
C TYR A 94 2.91 -12.00 9.14
N ASP A 95 3.21 -13.18 9.71
CA ASP A 95 2.66 -13.66 10.98
C ASP A 95 3.55 -13.22 12.15
N ILE A 96 3.65 -11.90 12.33
CA ILE A 96 4.48 -11.27 13.37
C ILE A 96 3.55 -10.51 14.31
N ALA A 97 3.82 -10.58 15.61
CA ALA A 97 3.03 -9.86 16.59
C ALA A 97 3.11 -8.35 16.34
N GLU A 98 1.96 -7.67 16.33
CA GLU A 98 1.85 -6.24 16.04
C GLU A 98 2.74 -5.36 16.94
N LYS A 99 2.96 -5.79 18.19
CA LYS A 99 3.88 -5.15 19.14
C LYS A 99 5.34 -5.12 18.68
N ASP A 100 5.76 -6.05 17.83
CA ASP A 100 7.15 -6.15 17.34
C ASP A 100 7.33 -5.30 16.06
N LEU A 101 6.23 -4.80 15.50
CA LEU A 101 6.17 -4.00 14.28
C LEU A 101 5.66 -2.57 14.54
N SER A 102 5.18 -2.26 15.76
CA SER A 102 4.63 -0.93 16.12
C SER A 102 5.63 0.18 15.87
N ASP A 103 6.91 -0.08 16.18
CA ASP A 103 8.03 0.85 16.00
C ASP A 103 8.45 1.02 14.54
N PHE A 104 7.78 0.36 13.59
CA PHE A 104 8.01 0.48 12.15
C PHE A 104 6.75 0.91 11.39
N ASN A 105 5.64 1.10 12.11
CA ASN A 105 4.38 1.54 11.54
C ASN A 105 4.35 3.06 11.34
N ASP A 106 5.22 3.80 12.02
CA ASP A 106 5.44 5.23 11.77
C ASP A 106 6.51 5.47 10.70
N GLU A 107 6.42 6.62 10.05
CA GLU A 107 7.34 7.03 8.99
C GLU A 107 8.63 7.62 9.60
N PHE A 108 9.57 6.75 9.98
CA PHE A 108 10.81 7.20 10.62
C PHE A 108 11.81 7.77 9.59
N TYR A 109 11.91 9.11 9.57
CA TYR A 109 13.00 9.82 8.91
C TYR A 109 13.85 10.58 9.92
N SER A 110 14.98 9.99 10.29
CA SER A 110 16.12 10.75 10.79
C SER A 110 17.38 9.90 10.71
N ALA A 111 18.17 10.12 9.66
CA ALA A 111 19.60 9.83 9.74
C ALA A 111 20.27 11.01 10.45
N LYS A 112 21.10 10.73 11.45
CA LYS A 112 21.99 11.71 12.08
C LYS A 112 23.42 11.49 11.59
#